data_AF-A0A2G8JY24-F1
#
_entry.id   AF-A0A2G8JY24-F1
#
_cell.length_a   1.000
_cell.length_b   1.000
_cell.length_c   1.000
_cell.angle_alpha   90.00
_cell.angle_beta   90.00
_cell.angle_gamma   90.00
#
_symmetry.space_group_name_H-M   'P 1'
#
loop_
_entity.id
_entity.type
_entity.pdbx_description
1 polymer ?
#
loop_
_entity_poly.entity_id
_entity_poly.type
_entity_poly.pdbx_seq_one_letter_code
_entity_poly.pdbx_strand_id
1 'polypeptide(L)'
;MIYDVMDIMDELDHLSLQYVYRFACGMNSLAGNHIIKYFSNLNRREEIIIMCILEQRGSPETVLDIIKEICSNMVQLSTNNSTRLNKATLQLLETAVSQKIEIPMLLLSDCFQSVNVSTNMLILTSGLQVPNLNTLHGLHITQTGREFTEEQMTDIFIYVTNSINLKTVKFTDCLFPGVYQNKFHLQKLSELKVTGKDRIRCLKRESYMRERLRNFEQCTNRNAEIIIQSYCTVTITSGIILNERSQYACGLW
;
A
#
# COMPACT_ATOMS: atom_id res chain seq x y z
N MET A 1 30.37 -30.02 -21.36
CA MET A 1 29.63 -28.75 -21.30
C MET A 1 29.41 -28.44 -19.84
N ILE A 2 30.11 -27.45 -19.31
CA ILE A 2 29.79 -26.90 -17.99
C ILE A 2 28.69 -25.91 -18.30
N TYR A 3 27.44 -26.28 -18.02
CA TYR A 3 26.38 -25.29 -17.94
C TYR A 3 26.74 -24.33 -16.82
N ASP A 4 26.69 -23.02 -17.07
CA ASP A 4 26.78 -22.06 -15.98
C ASP A 4 25.60 -22.33 -15.04
N VAL A 5 25.84 -22.25 -13.72
CA VAL A 5 24.77 -22.41 -12.73
C VAL A 5 23.64 -21.40 -13.00
N MET A 6 23.99 -20.23 -13.54
CA MET A 6 23.01 -19.23 -13.96
C MET A 6 22.12 -19.71 -15.11
N ASP A 7 22.68 -20.35 -16.14
CA ASP A 7 21.91 -20.89 -17.28
C ASP A 7 20.92 -21.96 -16.82
N ILE A 8 21.32 -22.83 -15.90
CA ILE A 8 20.43 -23.83 -15.31
C ILE A 8 19.33 -23.15 -14.50
N MET A 9 19.66 -22.13 -13.72
CA MET A 9 18.68 -21.44 -12.89
C MET A 9 17.62 -20.72 -13.73
N ASP A 10 18.00 -20.12 -14.86
CA ASP A 10 17.10 -19.42 -15.77
C ASP A 10 16.07 -20.34 -16.46
N GLU A 11 16.42 -21.61 -16.67
CA GLU A 11 15.53 -22.60 -17.29
C GLU A 11 14.49 -23.20 -16.33
N LEU A 12 14.63 -22.97 -15.02
CA LEU A 12 13.78 -23.58 -14.01
C LEU A 12 12.53 -22.74 -13.73
N ASP A 13 11.39 -23.40 -13.53
CA ASP A 13 10.22 -22.74 -12.95
C ASP A 13 10.48 -22.40 -11.48
N HIS A 14 10.86 -21.16 -11.23
CA HIS A 14 11.24 -20.70 -9.90
C HIS A 14 10.09 -20.79 -8.88
N LEU A 15 8.82 -20.76 -9.32
CA LEU A 15 7.66 -20.89 -8.43
C LEU A 15 7.48 -22.34 -7.97
N SER A 16 7.69 -23.29 -8.89
CA SER A 16 7.71 -24.72 -8.57
C SER A 16 8.88 -25.10 -7.66
N LEU A 17 10.02 -24.40 -7.80
CA LEU A 17 11.22 -24.65 -6.99
C LEU A 17 11.39 -23.77 -5.76
N GLN A 18 10.40 -22.94 -5.43
CA GLN A 18 10.47 -22.03 -4.28
C GLN A 18 10.89 -22.75 -2.97
N TYR A 19 10.49 -24.01 -2.79
CA TYR A 19 10.83 -24.79 -1.60
C TYR A 19 12.29 -25.20 -1.56
N VAL A 20 12.91 -25.47 -2.71
CA VAL A 20 14.34 -25.79 -2.81
C VAL A 20 15.18 -24.56 -2.45
N TYR A 21 14.81 -23.40 -2.98
CA TYR A 21 15.51 -22.15 -2.65
C TYR A 21 15.38 -21.80 -1.16
N ARG A 22 14.16 -21.87 -0.61
CA ARG A 22 13.90 -21.66 0.82
C ARG A 22 14.69 -22.61 1.71
N PHE A 23 14.70 -23.90 1.36
CA PHE A 23 15.44 -24.91 2.08
C PHE A 23 16.95 -24.61 2.09
N ALA A 24 17.53 -24.26 0.94
CA ALA A 24 18.93 -23.88 0.83
C ALA A 24 19.26 -22.63 1.67
N CYS A 25 18.38 -21.62 1.68
CA CYS A 25 18.53 -20.42 2.49
C CYS A 25 18.51 -20.71 4.00
N GLY A 26 17.65 -21.63 4.44
CA GLY A 26 17.57 -22.05 5.84
C GLY A 26 18.72 -22.97 6.28
N MET A 27 19.37 -23.65 5.33
CA MET A 27 20.50 -24.53 5.60
C MET A 27 21.83 -23.78 5.68
N ASN A 28 22.07 -22.81 4.80
CA ASN A 28 23.35 -22.14 4.66
C ASN A 28 23.17 -20.67 4.29
N SER A 29 23.63 -19.76 5.15
CA SER A 29 23.46 -18.31 4.96
C SER A 29 24.24 -17.76 3.76
N LEU A 30 25.41 -18.30 3.42
CA LEU A 30 26.15 -17.91 2.21
C LEU A 30 25.38 -18.30 0.95
N ALA A 31 24.89 -19.54 0.89
CA ALA A 31 24.05 -20.00 -0.21
C ALA A 31 22.78 -19.15 -0.31
N GLY A 32 22.14 -18.85 0.82
CA GLY A 32 20.98 -17.97 0.88
C GLY A 32 21.26 -16.57 0.35
N ASN A 33 22.41 -15.98 0.68
CA ASN A 33 22.82 -14.68 0.16
C ASN A 33 23.03 -14.70 -1.37
N HIS A 34 23.63 -15.77 -1.90
CA HIS A 34 23.79 -15.92 -3.35
C HIS A 34 22.45 -16.07 -4.06
N ILE A 35 21.53 -16.89 -3.51
CA ILE A 35 20.19 -17.10 -4.04
C ILE A 35 19.40 -15.78 -4.05
N ILE A 36 19.40 -15.05 -2.94
CA ILE A 36 18.70 -13.77 -2.85
C ILE A 36 19.28 -12.78 -3.85
N LYS A 37 20.61 -12.64 -3.90
CA LYS A 37 21.28 -11.71 -4.85
C LYS A 37 20.95 -12.05 -6.30
N TYR A 38 20.88 -13.33 -6.65
CA TYR A 38 20.45 -13.76 -7.98
C TYR A 38 19.02 -13.30 -8.27
N PHE A 39 18.07 -13.54 -7.36
CA PHE A 39 16.68 -13.12 -7.56
C PHE A 39 16.48 -11.60 -7.53
N SER A 40 17.28 -10.84 -6.76
CA SER A 40 17.25 -9.38 -6.77
C SER A 40 17.59 -8.81 -8.15
N ASN A 41 18.51 -9.44 -8.88
CA ASN A 41 18.91 -9.00 -10.23
C ASN A 41 17.85 -9.31 -11.31
N LEU A 42 16.89 -10.19 -11.04
CA LEU A 42 15.89 -10.63 -12.01
C LEU A 42 14.65 -9.73 -12.09
N ASN A 43 14.64 -8.58 -11.40
CA ASN A 43 13.62 -7.51 -11.45
C ASN A 43 12.14 -7.92 -11.20
N ARG A 44 11.81 -9.19 -10.92
CA ARG A 44 10.42 -9.68 -10.86
C ARG A 44 10.17 -10.86 -9.90
N ARG A 45 10.92 -10.99 -8.81
CA ARG A 45 10.85 -12.16 -7.91
C ARG A 45 10.89 -11.81 -6.42
N GLU A 46 10.31 -10.67 -6.04
CA GLU A 46 10.21 -10.25 -4.63
C GLU A 46 9.58 -11.30 -3.72
N GLU A 47 8.58 -12.06 -4.19
CA GLU A 47 7.99 -13.18 -3.43
C GLU A 47 9.04 -14.20 -2.97
N ILE A 48 9.91 -14.64 -3.88
CA ILE A 48 10.93 -15.65 -3.56
C ILE A 48 11.96 -15.04 -2.62
N ILE A 49 12.35 -13.78 -2.85
CA ILE A 49 13.31 -13.06 -2.01
C ILE A 49 12.79 -12.93 -0.57
N ILE A 50 11.56 -12.43 -0.39
CA ILE A 50 10.93 -12.27 0.92
C ILE A 50 10.88 -13.61 1.65
N MET A 51 10.47 -14.66 0.95
CA MET A 51 10.41 -16.00 1.53
C MET A 51 11.80 -16.53 1.90
N CYS A 52 12.83 -16.29 1.10
CA CYS A 52 14.21 -16.70 1.39
C CYS A 52 14.84 -15.93 2.57
N ILE A 53 14.55 -14.62 2.68
CA ILE A 53 14.98 -13.77 3.80
C ILE A 53 14.48 -14.35 5.14
N LEU A 54 13.22 -14.77 5.18
CA LEU A 54 12.61 -15.30 6.41
C LEU A 54 13.16 -16.68 6.82
N GLU A 55 13.74 -17.44 5.90
CA GLU A 55 14.38 -18.72 6.22
C GLU A 55 15.81 -18.55 6.73
N GLN A 56 16.48 -17.43 6.41
CA GLN A 56 17.87 -17.22 6.79
C GLN A 56 18.05 -17.20 8.31
N ARG A 57 18.89 -18.12 8.79
CA ARG A 57 19.34 -18.15 10.19
C ARG A 57 20.73 -17.52 10.26
N GLY A 58 20.77 -16.23 10.56
CA GLY A 58 22.01 -15.52 10.86
C GLY A 58 22.82 -15.07 9.63
N SER A 59 22.67 -13.78 9.33
CA SER A 59 23.74 -12.84 8.95
C SER A 59 23.10 -11.45 8.99
N PRO A 60 23.28 -10.67 10.09
CA PRO A 60 22.46 -9.48 10.31
C PRO A 60 22.70 -8.41 9.25
N GLU A 61 23.92 -8.19 8.78
CA GLU A 61 24.20 -7.04 7.90
C GLU A 61 23.63 -7.21 6.49
N THR A 62 23.91 -8.34 5.83
CA THR A 62 23.46 -8.55 4.44
C THR A 62 21.94 -8.65 4.33
N VAL A 63 21.29 -9.30 5.30
CA VAL A 63 19.83 -9.44 5.30
C VAL A 63 19.15 -8.10 5.58
N LEU A 64 19.69 -7.29 6.50
CA LEU A 64 19.14 -5.96 6.79
C LEU A 64 19.22 -5.02 5.60
N ASP A 65 20.31 -5.04 4.83
CA ASP A 65 20.44 -4.19 3.66
C ASP A 65 19.43 -4.54 2.57
N ILE A 66 19.13 -5.83 2.39
CA ILE A 66 18.08 -6.28 1.47
C ILE A 66 16.68 -5.90 2.00
N ILE A 67 16.42 -6.04 3.31
CA ILE A 67 15.15 -5.58 3.90
C ILE A 67 14.98 -4.07 3.69
N LYS A 68 16.04 -3.27 3.90
CA LYS A 68 16.02 -1.83 3.60
C LYS A 68 15.72 -1.57 2.14
N GLU A 69 16.33 -2.31 1.22
CA GLU A 69 16.08 -2.18 -0.22
C GLU A 69 14.61 -2.45 -0.56
N ILE A 70 14.05 -3.57 -0.09
CA ILE A 70 12.64 -3.92 -0.31
C ILE A 70 11.71 -2.86 0.29
N CYS A 71 11.97 -2.45 1.54
CA CYS A 71 11.15 -1.47 2.25
C CYS A 71 11.38 -0.02 1.81
N SER A 72 12.42 0.27 1.02
CA SER A 72 12.65 1.61 0.45
C SER A 72 11.66 1.97 -0.65
N ASN A 73 10.97 0.96 -1.20
CA ASN A 73 9.91 1.11 -2.19
C ASN A 73 8.53 0.88 -1.57
N MET A 74 7.48 1.03 -2.38
CA MET A 74 6.12 0.69 -1.98
C MET A 74 6.00 -0.83 -1.79
N VAL A 75 5.64 -1.27 -0.58
CA VAL A 75 5.40 -2.69 -0.28
C VAL A 75 3.92 -3.01 -0.49
N GLN A 76 3.60 -4.12 -1.16
CA GLN A 76 2.24 -4.48 -1.52
C GLN A 76 1.73 -5.74 -0.81
N LEU A 77 0.53 -5.65 -0.25
CA LEU A 77 -0.32 -6.79 0.13
C LEU A 77 -1.49 -6.84 -0.85
N SER A 78 -1.86 -8.02 -1.34
CA SER A 78 -2.90 -8.15 -2.37
C SER A 78 -3.72 -9.42 -2.24
N THR A 79 -4.96 -9.40 -2.73
CA THR A 79 -5.77 -10.62 -2.90
C THR A 79 -5.20 -11.56 -3.95
N ASN A 80 -4.40 -11.05 -4.91
CA ASN A 80 -3.72 -11.87 -5.91
C ASN A 80 -2.52 -12.62 -5.34
N ASN A 81 -1.99 -12.18 -4.21
CA ASN A 81 -0.92 -12.86 -3.51
C ASN A 81 -1.49 -14.07 -2.74
N SER A 82 -0.68 -15.12 -2.60
CA SER A 82 -1.04 -16.21 -1.69
C SER A 82 -1.11 -15.69 -0.25
N THR A 83 -1.99 -16.27 0.58
CA THR A 83 -2.06 -15.94 2.02
C THR A 83 -0.69 -16.11 2.70
N ARG A 84 0.10 -17.07 2.24
CA ARG A 84 1.47 -17.31 2.72
C ARG A 84 2.39 -16.14 2.38
N LEU A 85 2.38 -15.65 1.14
CA LEU A 85 3.18 -14.50 0.73
C LEU A 85 2.77 -13.24 1.51
N ASN A 86 1.47 -12.96 1.66
CA ASN A 86 1.02 -11.81 2.45
C ASN A 86 1.48 -11.93 3.91
N LYS A 87 1.40 -13.13 4.50
CA LYS A 87 1.90 -13.38 5.86
C LYS A 87 3.41 -13.16 5.96
N ALA A 88 4.18 -13.65 5.00
CA ALA A 88 5.62 -13.44 4.92
C ALA A 88 5.98 -11.96 4.76
N THR A 89 5.25 -11.23 3.92
CA THR A 89 5.41 -9.78 3.73
C THR A 89 5.10 -9.01 5.01
N LEU A 90 4.09 -9.42 5.78
CA LEU A 90 3.82 -8.83 7.09
C LEU A 90 4.96 -9.07 8.09
N GLN A 91 5.51 -10.28 8.13
CA GLN A 91 6.67 -10.58 8.99
C GLN A 91 7.91 -9.77 8.59
N LEU A 92 8.11 -9.54 7.29
CA LEU A 92 9.16 -8.66 6.77
C LEU A 92 8.95 -7.20 7.26
N LEU A 93 7.73 -6.68 7.16
CA LEU A 93 7.38 -5.33 7.62
C LEU A 93 7.56 -5.17 9.14
N GLU A 94 7.14 -6.16 9.93
CA GLU A 94 7.37 -6.18 11.39
C GLU A 94 8.87 -6.21 11.73
N THR A 95 9.66 -6.97 10.97
CA THR A 95 11.11 -6.99 11.10
C THR A 95 11.68 -5.62 10.78
N ALA A 96 11.25 -4.98 9.69
CA ALA A 96 11.68 -3.64 9.30
C ALA A 96 11.37 -2.60 10.38
N VAL A 97 10.17 -2.65 10.95
CA VAL A 97 9.76 -1.82 12.10
C VAL A 97 10.68 -2.04 13.30
N SER A 98 10.98 -3.30 13.65
CA SER A 98 11.87 -3.60 14.79
C SER A 98 13.29 -3.03 14.62
N GLN A 99 13.73 -2.88 13.37
CA GLN A 99 15.03 -2.35 12.97
C GLN A 99 14.99 -0.84 12.67
N LYS A 100 13.84 -0.19 12.91
CA LYS A 100 13.62 1.25 12.64
C LYS A 100 13.86 1.63 11.18
N ILE A 101 13.56 0.72 10.26
CA ILE A 101 13.61 0.99 8.82
C ILE A 101 12.34 1.74 8.43
N GLU A 102 12.51 2.91 7.81
CA GLU A 102 11.41 3.74 7.32
C GLU A 102 10.71 3.07 6.13
N ILE A 103 9.38 3.07 6.14
CA ILE A 103 8.56 2.44 5.12
C ILE A 103 7.73 3.56 4.46
N PRO A 104 8.04 3.96 3.21
CA PRO A 104 7.43 5.12 2.59
C PRO A 104 5.96 4.90 2.26
N MET A 105 5.58 3.68 1.83
CA MET A 105 4.20 3.37 1.45
C MET A 105 3.88 1.88 1.55
N LEU A 106 2.73 1.56 2.17
CA LEU A 106 2.11 0.23 2.15
C LEU A 106 0.88 0.28 1.25
N LEU A 107 0.86 -0.55 0.21
CA LEU A 107 -0.27 -0.74 -0.69
C LEU A 107 -1.11 -1.96 -0.28
N LEU A 108 -2.38 -1.73 0.01
CA LEU A 108 -3.41 -2.75 0.17
C LEU A 108 -4.21 -2.85 -1.13
N SER A 109 -3.87 -3.83 -1.97
CA SER A 109 -4.46 -4.02 -3.28
C SER A 109 -5.62 -5.00 -3.23
N ASP A 110 -6.85 -4.45 -3.25
CA ASP A 110 -8.14 -5.17 -3.20
C ASP A 110 -8.32 -6.09 -1.98
N CYS A 111 -7.44 -5.97 -0.98
CA CYS A 111 -7.38 -6.86 0.18
C CYS A 111 -7.85 -6.25 1.49
N PHE A 112 -8.30 -4.99 1.50
CA PHE A 112 -8.81 -4.35 2.71
C PHE A 112 -10.21 -4.89 3.07
N GLN A 113 -10.42 -5.23 4.34
CA GLN A 113 -11.72 -5.66 4.85
C GLN A 113 -12.33 -4.67 5.83
N SER A 114 -11.63 -4.35 6.90
CA SER A 114 -12.07 -3.46 7.97
C SER A 114 -10.89 -3.02 8.84
N VAL A 115 -11.15 -2.21 9.86
CA VAL A 115 -10.18 -1.83 10.88
C VAL A 115 -10.70 -2.31 12.23
N ASN A 116 -9.83 -2.91 13.03
CA ASN A 116 -10.09 -3.12 14.45
C ASN A 116 -9.68 -1.87 15.22
N VAL A 117 -10.65 -1.02 15.55
CA VAL A 117 -10.42 0.28 16.21
C VAL A 117 -9.83 0.12 17.61
N SER A 118 -10.21 -0.90 18.38
CA SER A 118 -9.73 -1.07 19.76
C SER A 118 -8.26 -1.45 19.86
N THR A 119 -7.75 -2.15 18.84
CA THR A 119 -6.34 -2.57 18.76
C THR A 119 -5.52 -1.77 17.74
N ASN A 120 -6.17 -0.85 17.01
CA ASN A 120 -5.60 -0.06 15.93
C ASN A 120 -4.91 -0.92 14.85
N MET A 121 -5.58 -1.99 14.39
CA MET A 121 -5.07 -2.92 13.38
C MET A 121 -5.94 -2.94 12.12
N LEU A 122 -5.34 -3.04 10.94
CA LEU A 122 -6.09 -3.27 9.70
C LEU A 122 -6.37 -4.76 9.56
N ILE A 123 -7.58 -5.11 9.09
CA ILE A 123 -7.97 -6.49 8.81
C ILE A 123 -8.04 -6.67 7.30
N LEU A 124 -7.34 -7.68 6.80
CA LEU A 124 -7.38 -8.08 5.40
C LEU A 124 -8.51 -9.06 5.12
N THR A 125 -8.94 -9.18 3.86
CA THR A 125 -9.95 -10.15 3.42
C THR A 125 -9.55 -11.60 3.70
N SER A 126 -8.25 -11.88 3.78
CA SER A 126 -7.70 -13.19 4.18
C SER A 126 -7.79 -13.47 5.69
N GLY A 127 -8.25 -12.52 6.50
CA GLY A 127 -8.24 -12.58 7.96
C GLY A 127 -6.91 -12.22 8.62
N LEU A 128 -5.87 -11.92 7.83
CA LEU A 128 -4.60 -11.42 8.35
C LEU A 128 -4.79 -10.02 8.96
N GLN A 129 -4.07 -9.76 10.04
CA GLN A 129 -4.07 -8.48 10.73
C GLN A 129 -2.78 -7.74 10.44
N VAL A 130 -2.88 -6.47 10.04
CA VAL A 130 -1.73 -5.57 9.87
C VAL A 130 -1.64 -4.71 11.13
N PRO A 131 -0.58 -4.86 11.94
CA PRO A 131 -0.39 -4.04 13.13
C PRO A 131 -0.14 -2.58 12.75
N ASN A 132 -0.20 -1.68 13.73
CA ASN A 132 0.21 -0.28 13.53
C ASN A 132 1.72 -0.21 13.32
N LEU A 133 2.14 -0.07 12.06
CA LEU A 133 3.54 0.01 11.66
C LEU A 133 4.04 1.43 11.92
N ASN A 134 4.74 1.64 13.04
CA ASN A 134 5.15 2.99 13.46
C ASN A 134 6.19 3.65 12.54
N THR A 135 6.90 2.93 11.66
CA THR A 135 7.80 3.52 10.64
C THR A 135 7.11 3.73 9.29
N LEU A 136 5.79 3.54 9.21
CA LEU A 136 5.02 3.71 7.97
C LEU A 136 4.64 5.18 7.75
N HIS A 137 5.00 5.73 6.59
CA HIS A 137 4.65 7.10 6.21
C HIS A 137 3.40 7.21 5.33
N GLY A 138 3.07 6.15 4.61
CA GLY A 138 2.02 6.18 3.59
C GLY A 138 1.17 4.92 3.61
N LEU A 139 -0.14 5.08 3.59
CA LEU A 139 -1.07 3.98 3.35
C LEU A 139 -1.74 4.20 2.00
N HIS A 140 -1.76 3.20 1.13
CA HIS A 140 -2.48 3.23 -0.14
C HIS A 140 -3.45 2.07 -0.16
N ILE A 141 -4.73 2.35 -0.32
CA ILE A 141 -5.80 1.35 -0.43
C ILE A 141 -6.33 1.41 -1.85
N THR A 142 -6.31 0.28 -2.56
CA THR A 142 -7.08 0.11 -3.79
C THR A 142 -8.22 -0.87 -3.54
N GLN A 143 -9.42 -0.57 -4.03
CA GLN A 143 -10.57 -1.44 -3.84
C GLN A 143 -11.57 -1.35 -4.99
N THR A 144 -11.27 -2.07 -6.06
CA THR A 144 -12.00 -2.03 -7.33
C THR A 144 -13.47 -2.42 -7.15
N GLY A 145 -14.37 -1.50 -7.48
CA GLY A 145 -15.81 -1.77 -7.58
C GLY A 145 -16.56 -1.94 -6.25
N ARG A 146 -15.88 -1.77 -5.11
CA ARG A 146 -16.51 -1.81 -3.77
C ARG A 146 -16.72 -0.40 -3.24
N GLU A 147 -17.92 -0.17 -2.70
CA GLU A 147 -18.24 1.03 -1.94
C GLU A 147 -17.91 0.85 -0.47
N PHE A 148 -17.15 1.79 0.08
CA PHE A 148 -16.93 1.88 1.51
C PHE A 148 -18.18 2.39 2.21
N THR A 149 -18.52 1.79 3.33
CA THR A 149 -19.53 2.34 4.23
C THR A 149 -18.97 3.56 4.97
N GLU A 150 -19.85 4.40 5.51
CA GLU A 150 -19.45 5.52 6.37
C GLU A 150 -18.67 5.04 7.61
N GLU A 151 -19.08 3.91 8.19
CA GLU A 151 -18.38 3.25 9.30
C GLU A 151 -16.95 2.86 8.90
N GLN A 152 -16.78 2.16 7.77
CA GLN A 152 -15.45 1.77 7.31
C GLN A 152 -14.53 2.96 7.03
N MET A 153 -15.04 4.02 6.41
CA MET A 153 -14.28 5.25 6.19
C MET A 153 -13.87 5.89 7.52
N THR A 154 -14.80 5.91 8.48
CA THR A 154 -14.54 6.45 9.82
C THR A 154 -13.46 5.65 10.53
N ASP A 155 -13.52 4.32 10.50
CA ASP A 155 -12.53 3.48 11.16
C ASP A 155 -11.14 3.61 10.51
N ILE A 156 -11.09 3.76 9.17
CA ILE A 156 -9.84 4.06 8.46
C ILE A 156 -9.26 5.40 8.94
N PHE A 157 -10.08 6.44 9.07
CA PHE A 157 -9.61 7.73 9.58
C PHE A 157 -9.16 7.64 11.04
N ILE A 158 -9.85 6.87 11.88
CA ILE A 158 -9.41 6.63 13.26
C ILE A 158 -8.04 5.95 13.25
N TYR A 159 -7.86 4.88 12.48
CA TYR A 159 -6.57 4.20 12.34
C TYR A 159 -5.45 5.17 11.96
N VAL A 160 -5.68 5.92 10.88
CA VAL A 160 -4.73 6.89 10.33
C VAL A 160 -4.35 7.95 11.36
N THR A 161 -5.33 8.52 12.07
CA THR A 161 -5.07 9.56 13.08
C THR A 161 -4.41 9.04 14.36
N ASN A 162 -4.41 7.72 14.56
CA ASN A 162 -3.68 7.06 15.65
C ASN A 162 -2.27 6.60 15.24
N SER A 163 -1.94 6.67 13.95
CA SER A 163 -0.61 6.33 13.43
C SER A 163 0.28 7.57 13.40
N ILE A 164 1.24 7.64 14.32
CA ILE A 164 2.07 8.83 14.59
C ILE A 164 2.85 9.31 13.37
N ASN A 165 3.40 8.39 12.57
CA ASN A 165 4.30 8.71 11.45
C ASN A 165 3.62 8.65 10.08
N LEU A 166 2.34 8.32 10.03
CA LEU A 166 1.59 8.27 8.79
C LEU A 166 1.30 9.70 8.35
N LYS A 167 1.76 10.06 7.15
CA LYS A 167 1.63 11.41 6.57
C LYS A 167 0.69 11.45 5.39
N THR A 168 0.51 10.30 4.72
CA THR A 168 -0.27 10.21 3.48
C THR A 168 -1.18 8.99 3.49
N VAL A 169 -2.42 9.18 3.06
CA VAL A 169 -3.37 8.10 2.80
C VAL A 169 -3.87 8.24 1.37
N LYS A 170 -3.80 7.17 0.58
CA LYS A 170 -4.25 7.17 -0.81
C LYS A 170 -5.36 6.16 -0.99
N PHE A 171 -6.38 6.53 -1.74
CA PHE A 171 -7.44 5.66 -2.21
C PHE A 171 -7.36 5.60 -3.73
N THR A 172 -7.45 4.42 -4.34
CA THR A 172 -7.48 4.31 -5.80
C THR A 172 -8.48 3.26 -6.24
N ASP A 173 -9.29 3.58 -7.24
CA ASP A 173 -10.37 2.72 -7.74
C ASP A 173 -11.39 2.34 -6.65
N CYS A 174 -11.48 3.15 -5.58
CA CYS A 174 -12.40 2.99 -4.46
C CYS A 174 -13.64 3.85 -4.63
N LEU A 175 -14.81 3.32 -4.24
CA LEU A 175 -16.04 4.10 -4.17
C LEU A 175 -16.26 4.59 -2.74
N PHE A 176 -16.43 5.91 -2.57
CA PHE A 176 -16.74 6.52 -1.27
C PHE A 176 -18.24 6.45 -0.99
N PRO A 177 -18.67 6.46 0.29
CA PRO A 177 -20.07 6.73 0.63
C PRO A 177 -20.40 8.11 0.04
N GLY A 178 -21.48 8.30 -0.70
CA GLY A 178 -22.80 8.37 -0.10
C GLY A 178 -23.01 9.75 0.41
N VAL A 179 -23.10 9.74 1.71
CA VAL A 179 -23.17 10.87 2.58
C VAL A 179 -22.19 10.51 3.67
N TYR A 180 -21.28 11.43 3.98
CA TYR A 180 -20.35 11.28 5.10
C TYR A 180 -20.63 12.43 6.04
N GLN A 181 -21.27 12.15 7.18
CA GLN A 181 -21.76 13.19 8.09
C GLN A 181 -20.79 13.47 9.24
N ASN A 182 -19.79 12.61 9.43
CA ASN A 182 -18.90 12.68 10.59
C ASN A 182 -17.79 13.74 10.44
N LYS A 183 -18.15 15.00 10.70
CA LYS A 183 -17.27 16.18 10.58
C LYS A 183 -16.10 16.21 11.57
N PHE A 184 -16.18 15.47 12.69
CA PHE A 184 -15.17 15.52 13.76
C PHE A 184 -13.83 14.90 13.34
N HIS A 185 -13.86 13.76 12.63
CA HIS A 185 -12.64 13.12 12.14
C HIS A 185 -11.98 13.90 11.01
N LEU A 186 -12.77 14.63 10.20
CA LEU A 186 -12.26 15.44 9.09
C LEU A 186 -11.35 16.59 9.55
N GLN A 187 -11.59 17.16 10.73
CA GLN A 187 -10.73 18.23 11.28
C GLN A 187 -9.34 17.70 11.67
N LYS A 188 -9.26 16.47 12.17
CA LYS A 188 -8.02 15.80 12.56
C LYS A 188 -7.20 15.32 11.35
N LEU A 189 -7.81 15.27 10.15
CA LEU A 189 -7.14 14.97 8.87
C LEU A 189 -6.44 16.18 8.24
N SER A 190 -6.53 17.37 8.84
CA SER A 190 -5.91 18.59 8.30
C SER A 190 -4.37 18.52 8.21
N GLU A 191 -3.75 17.61 8.95
CA GLU A 191 -2.31 17.32 8.94
C GLU A 191 -1.92 16.19 7.95
N LEU A 192 -2.90 15.55 7.30
CA LEU A 192 -2.73 14.33 6.51
C LEU A 192 -3.08 14.55 5.04
N LYS A 193 -2.16 14.15 4.15
CA LYS A 193 -2.41 14.18 2.72
C LYS A 193 -3.28 12.99 2.31
N VAL A 194 -4.57 13.21 2.13
CA VAL A 194 -5.52 12.18 1.65
C VAL A 194 -5.73 12.32 0.14
N THR A 195 -5.34 11.34 -0.70
CA THR A 195 -5.51 11.38 -2.18
C THR A 195 -6.39 10.26 -2.74
N GLY A 196 -7.50 10.55 -3.43
CA GLY A 196 -8.35 9.54 -4.07
C GLY A 196 -8.34 9.62 -5.61
N LYS A 197 -8.00 8.55 -6.36
CA LYS A 197 -8.02 8.48 -7.84
C LYS A 197 -8.97 7.39 -8.36
N ASP A 198 -9.72 7.65 -9.42
CA ASP A 198 -10.65 6.68 -10.02
C ASP A 198 -10.36 6.49 -11.52
N ARG A 199 -10.27 5.24 -11.99
CA ARG A 199 -10.26 4.89 -13.42
C ARG A 199 -11.64 4.41 -13.85
N ILE A 200 -12.58 5.34 -14.03
CA ILE A 200 -13.86 5.02 -14.66
C ILE A 200 -13.67 4.84 -16.18
N ARG A 201 -13.62 3.60 -16.67
CA ARG A 201 -14.10 3.29 -18.02
C ARG A 201 -15.59 2.97 -17.94
N CYS A 202 -16.38 3.65 -18.78
CA CYS A 202 -17.82 3.48 -19.08
C CYS A 202 -18.81 4.46 -18.41
N LEU A 203 -18.96 5.62 -19.07
CA LEU A 203 -20.22 6.24 -19.55
C LEU A 203 -21.51 5.90 -18.76
N LYS A 204 -21.77 6.63 -17.66
CA LYS A 204 -23.10 7.05 -17.10
C LYS A 204 -23.09 7.43 -15.60
N ARG A 205 -21.98 7.23 -14.88
CA ARG A 205 -21.89 7.49 -13.41
C ARG A 205 -21.08 8.72 -12.99
N GLU A 206 -20.66 9.55 -13.94
CA GLU A 206 -19.84 10.74 -13.64
C GLU A 206 -20.62 11.84 -12.89
N SER A 207 -21.92 12.01 -13.19
CA SER A 207 -22.82 12.95 -12.51
C SER A 207 -23.07 12.55 -11.05
N TYR A 208 -23.23 11.25 -10.79
CA TYR A 208 -23.50 10.69 -9.46
C TYR A 208 -22.34 10.91 -8.48
N MET A 209 -21.09 10.67 -8.93
CA MET A 209 -19.91 10.86 -8.09
C MET A 209 -19.58 12.35 -7.88
N ARG A 210 -19.77 13.21 -8.90
CA ARG A 210 -19.63 14.67 -8.74
C ARG A 210 -20.61 15.27 -7.73
N GLU A 211 -21.81 14.70 -7.61
CA GLU A 211 -22.80 15.15 -6.63
C GLU A 211 -22.47 14.67 -5.21
N ARG A 212 -21.99 13.43 -5.05
CA ARG A 212 -21.52 12.89 -3.75
C ARG A 212 -20.25 13.58 -3.23
N LEU A 213 -19.30 13.90 -4.11
CA LEU A 213 -18.09 14.65 -3.74
C LEU A 213 -18.42 16.09 -3.35
N ARG A 214 -19.36 16.76 -4.04
CA ARG A 214 -19.86 18.08 -3.64
C ARG A 214 -20.50 18.08 -2.24
N ASN A 215 -21.19 17.01 -1.87
CA ASN A 215 -21.73 16.86 -0.51
C ASN A 215 -20.63 16.66 0.54
N PHE A 216 -19.48 16.09 0.16
CA PHE A 216 -18.30 15.97 1.03
C PHE A 216 -17.61 17.34 1.22
N GLU A 217 -17.49 18.16 0.17
CA GLU A 217 -16.94 19.53 0.24
C GLU A 217 -17.76 20.47 1.13
N GLN A 218 -19.09 20.34 1.14
CA GLN A 218 -19.96 21.13 2.04
C GLN A 218 -19.75 20.79 3.53
N CYS A 219 -19.07 19.69 3.85
CA CYS A 219 -18.79 19.28 5.23
C CYS A 219 -17.48 19.85 5.78
N THR A 220 -16.56 20.34 4.93
CA THR A 220 -15.30 20.98 5.33
C THR A 220 -15.49 22.50 5.46
N ASN A 221 -15.49 23.03 6.69
CA ASN A 221 -15.67 24.46 6.93
C ASN A 221 -14.35 25.24 6.72
N ARG A 222 -14.48 26.42 6.10
CA ARG A 222 -13.50 27.45 5.70
C ARG A 222 -12.09 27.30 6.31
N ASN A 223 -11.14 26.82 5.49
CA ASN A 223 -9.68 27.03 5.52
C ASN A 223 -8.89 25.85 4.91
N ALA A 224 -9.56 24.74 4.57
CA ALA A 224 -8.98 23.65 3.78
C ALA A 224 -9.36 23.84 2.31
N GLU A 225 -8.36 23.91 1.44
CA GLU A 225 -8.53 24.05 -0.01
C GLU A 225 -8.57 22.65 -0.63
N ILE A 226 -9.71 22.26 -1.23
CA ILE A 226 -9.84 21.02 -2.01
C ILE A 226 -9.63 21.40 -3.47
N ILE A 227 -8.43 21.15 -4.01
CA ILE A 227 -8.12 21.44 -5.42
C ILE A 227 -8.62 20.27 -6.28
N ILE A 228 -9.71 20.50 -7.02
CA ILE A 228 -10.25 19.53 -7.98
C ILE A 228 -9.72 19.87 -9.38
N GLN A 229 -8.80 19.06 -9.89
CA GLN A 229 -8.58 18.93 -11.32
C GLN A 229 -9.06 17.54 -11.74
N SER A 230 -9.74 17.44 -12.89
CA SER A 230 -10.12 16.18 -13.52
C SER A 230 -8.96 15.19 -13.42
N TYR A 231 -9.23 13.94 -13.03
CA TYR A 231 -8.30 12.98 -12.40
C TYR A 231 -8.15 13.22 -10.89
N CYS A 232 -9.11 12.67 -10.13
CA CYS A 232 -9.22 12.90 -8.69
C CYS A 232 -7.88 12.63 -7.99
N THR A 233 -7.41 13.65 -7.26
CA THR A 233 -6.38 13.60 -6.24
C THR A 233 -6.90 14.53 -5.17
N VAL A 234 -7.56 14.01 -4.15
CA VAL A 234 -7.86 14.81 -2.95
C VAL A 234 -6.50 15.20 -2.34
N THR A 235 -6.34 16.38 -1.78
CA THR A 235 -5.16 16.73 -0.97
C THR A 235 -5.69 17.69 0.07
N ILE A 236 -5.69 17.27 1.32
CA ILE A 236 -6.10 18.12 2.44
C ILE A 236 -4.81 18.82 2.89
N THR A 237 -4.69 20.12 2.60
CA THR A 237 -3.58 20.96 3.06
C THR A 237 -4.12 22.14 3.85
N SER A 238 -3.50 22.44 4.99
CA SER A 238 -3.75 23.64 5.77
C SER A 238 -3.04 24.84 5.16
N GLY A 239 -3.79 25.68 4.43
CA GLY A 239 -3.52 27.10 4.11
C GLY A 239 -2.25 27.48 3.31
N ILE A 240 -2.42 27.90 2.06
CA ILE A 240 -2.13 29.24 1.47
C ILE A 240 -2.35 29.17 -0.07
N ILE A 241 -3.03 30.20 -0.59
CA ILE A 241 -3.47 30.43 -1.97
C ILE A 241 -2.35 30.24 -3.01
N LEU A 242 -2.59 29.41 -4.04
CA LEU A 242 -2.04 29.62 -5.38
C LEU A 242 -3.06 29.27 -6.48
N ASN A 243 -3.34 30.28 -7.29
CA ASN A 243 -4.26 30.29 -8.42
C ASN A 243 -3.57 29.74 -9.67
N GLU A 244 -4.00 28.59 -10.21
CA GLU A 244 -3.69 28.21 -11.58
C GLU A 244 -4.92 27.67 -12.32
N ARG A 245 -5.42 28.50 -13.23
CA ARG A 245 -6.39 28.14 -14.28
C ARG A 245 -5.77 27.09 -15.19
N SER A 246 -6.42 25.94 -15.33
CA SER A 246 -6.24 25.07 -16.50
C SER A 246 -7.52 25.07 -17.33
N GLN A 247 -7.52 25.92 -18.36
CA GLN A 247 -8.46 25.84 -19.47
C GLN A 247 -8.07 24.64 -20.33
N TYR A 248 -8.99 23.70 -20.55
CA TYR A 248 -8.95 22.88 -21.76
C TYR A 248 -10.34 22.82 -22.38
N ALA A 249 -10.41 23.42 -23.57
CA ALA A 249 -11.55 23.41 -24.46
C ALA A 249 -11.81 22.00 -24.97
N CYS A 250 -13.08 21.58 -24.94
CA CYS A 250 -13.54 20.36 -25.57
C CYS A 250 -13.77 20.66 -27.07
N GLY A 251 -12.86 20.23 -27.93
CA GLY A 251 -13.05 20.23 -29.38
C GLY A 251 -13.69 18.93 -29.83
N LEU A 252 -14.90 19.04 -30.38
CA LEU A 252 -15.59 17.99 -31.14
C LEU A 252 -14.87 17.74 -32.47
N TRP A 253 -14.50 16.50 -32.76
CA TRP A 253 -14.52 15.89 -34.10
C TRP A 253 -14.83 14.39 -33.95
#